data_AF-A0A1Q9N116-F1
#
_entry.id   AF-A0A1Q9N116-F1
#
_cell.length_a   1.000
_cell.length_b   1.000
_cell.length_c   1.000
_cell.angle_alpha   90.00
_cell.angle_beta   90.00
_cell.angle_gamma   90.00
#
_symmetry.space_group_name_H-M   'P 1'
#
loop_
_entity.id
_entity.type
_entity.pdbx_description
1 polymer ?
#
loop_
_entity_poly.entity_id
_entity_poly.type
_entity_poly.pdbx_seq_one_letter_code
_entity_poly.pdbx_strand_id
1 'polypeptide(L)'
;MPIRIRWFQGKHLGVAFILFGIAGLFQTLFIFHGQYLSGVGSTPVVTLIPIIATICIGYSAAILFEARSQRSRDNQFRKGYKNKGGKLLQSDLIFPVVLPLTIFGVIYLIAFAIAISAGTPMVSFLIAENSAAIGVLIVANLLGIRIAPNVKRY
;
A
#
# COMPACT_ATOMS: atom_id res chain seq x y z
N MET A 1 -9.28 -14.01 -6.84
CA MET A 1 -10.11 -13.31 -7.84
C MET A 1 -10.22 -11.84 -7.44
N PRO A 2 -9.91 -10.90 -8.34
CA PRO A 2 -9.61 -9.51 -7.99
C PRO A 2 -10.86 -8.73 -7.57
N ILE A 3 -10.69 -7.83 -6.61
CA ILE A 3 -11.69 -6.83 -6.23
C ILE A 3 -11.89 -5.90 -7.43
N ARG A 4 -13.15 -5.58 -7.76
CA ARG A 4 -13.48 -4.73 -8.91
C ARG A 4 -13.14 -3.28 -8.58
N ILE A 5 -11.94 -2.83 -8.96
CA ILE A 5 -11.45 -1.51 -8.56
C ILE A 5 -11.99 -0.42 -9.49
N ARG A 6 -12.77 0.52 -8.95
CA ARG A 6 -13.43 1.59 -9.72
C ARG A 6 -12.63 2.90 -9.67
N TRP A 7 -11.38 2.86 -10.11
CA TRP A 7 -10.43 3.99 -10.04
C TRP A 7 -10.90 5.25 -10.78
N PHE A 8 -11.44 5.09 -11.99
CA PHE A 8 -11.77 6.20 -12.88
C PHE A 8 -13.21 6.72 -12.74
N GLN A 9 -13.97 6.23 -11.77
CA GLN A 9 -15.39 6.58 -11.63
C GLN A 9 -15.64 7.49 -10.43
N GLY A 10 -16.05 8.73 -10.72
CA GLY A 10 -16.55 9.69 -9.75
C GLY A 10 -15.53 10.05 -8.66
N LYS A 11 -15.94 9.96 -7.39
CA LYS A 11 -15.14 10.40 -6.23
C LYS A 11 -13.95 9.49 -5.89
N HIS A 12 -13.82 8.31 -6.54
CA HIS A 12 -12.76 7.34 -6.26
C HIS A 12 -11.40 7.73 -6.88
N LEU A 13 -11.42 8.51 -7.96
CA LEU A 13 -10.21 8.98 -8.65
C LEU A 13 -9.38 9.92 -7.76
N GLY A 14 -10.03 10.89 -7.12
CA GLY A 14 -9.35 11.80 -6.20
C GLY A 14 -8.73 11.08 -5.00
N VAL A 15 -9.42 10.08 -4.45
CA VAL A 15 -8.89 9.25 -3.37
C VAL A 15 -7.67 8.46 -3.85
N ALA A 16 -7.74 7.84 -5.03
CA ALA A 16 -6.61 7.13 -5.62
C ALA A 16 -5.37 8.01 -5.77
N PHE A 17 -5.52 9.25 -6.28
CA PHE A 17 -4.40 10.19 -6.38
C PHE A 17 -3.81 10.57 -5.02
N ILE A 18 -4.65 10.75 -4.00
CA ILE A 18 -4.19 11.00 -2.64
C ILE A 18 -3.40 9.80 -2.10
N LEU A 19 -3.90 8.57 -2.29
CA LEU A 19 -3.20 7.35 -1.88
C LEU A 19 -1.83 7.23 -2.56
N PHE A 20 -1.77 7.48 -3.87
CA PHE A 20 -0.53 7.47 -4.65
C PHE A 20 0.43 8.58 -4.21
N GLY A 21 -0.07 9.78 -3.95
CA GLY A 21 0.74 10.90 -3.45
C GLY A 21 1.38 10.59 -2.10
N ILE A 22 0.61 10.01 -1.17
CA ILE A 22 1.14 9.62 0.14
C ILE A 22 2.15 8.47 0.01
N ALA A 23 1.89 7.48 -0.84
CA ALA A 23 2.84 6.40 -1.11
C ALA A 23 4.16 6.96 -1.69
N GLY A 24 4.08 7.91 -2.62
CA GLY A 24 5.26 8.55 -3.20
C GLY A 24 6.05 9.35 -2.17
N LEU A 25 5.37 10.12 -1.31
CA LEU A 25 6.03 10.84 -0.22
C LEU A 25 6.72 9.89 0.75
N PHE A 26 6.06 8.79 1.13
CA PHE A 26 6.68 7.77 1.98
C PHE A 26 7.91 7.14 1.32
N GLN A 27 7.87 6.91 0.00
CA GLN A 27 8.99 6.32 -0.72
C GLN A 27 10.24 7.21 -0.72
N THR A 28 10.10 8.53 -0.60
CA THR A 28 11.26 9.43 -0.49
C THR A 28 12.16 9.10 0.71
N LEU A 29 11.61 8.53 1.79
CA LEU A 29 12.39 8.08 2.95
C LEU A 29 13.32 6.92 2.59
N PHE A 30 12.86 5.99 1.73
CA PHE A 30 13.65 4.84 1.29
C PHE A 30 14.68 5.24 0.23
N ILE A 31 14.35 6.21 -0.63
CA ILE A 31 15.32 6.84 -1.53
C ILE A 31 16.44 7.48 -0.70
N PHE A 32 16.09 8.25 0.32
CA PHE A 32 17.06 8.88 1.21
C PHE A 32 17.93 7.82 1.92
N HIS A 33 17.31 6.76 2.44
CA HIS A 33 18.04 5.66 3.07
C HIS A 33 18.99 4.95 2.09
N GLY A 34 18.52 4.62 0.89
CA GLY A 34 19.35 3.97 -0.14
C GLY A 34 20.53 4.83 -0.57
N GLN A 35 20.28 6.12 -0.84
CA GLN A 35 21.28 7.02 -1.38
C GLN A 35 22.29 7.51 -0.33
N TYR A 36 21.82 7.95 0.84
CA TYR A 36 22.66 8.63 1.83
C TYR A 36 23.13 7.71 2.97
N LEU A 37 22.31 6.76 3.42
CA LEU A 37 22.69 5.87 4.52
C LEU A 37 23.42 4.61 4.01
N SER A 38 22.93 4.03 2.92
CA SER A 38 23.50 2.81 2.33
C SER A 38 24.54 3.07 1.24
N GLY A 39 24.72 4.32 0.81
CA GLY A 39 25.71 4.71 -0.20
C GLY A 39 25.48 4.09 -1.58
N VAL A 40 24.22 3.79 -1.94
CA VAL A 40 23.89 3.21 -3.25
C VAL A 40 24.05 4.28 -4.33
N GLY A 41 25.17 4.22 -5.06
CA GLY A 41 25.51 5.22 -6.10
C GLY A 41 24.83 5.01 -7.46
N SER A 42 24.04 3.95 -7.63
CA SER A 42 23.40 3.63 -8.91
C SER A 42 22.09 4.39 -9.08
N THR A 43 22.10 5.45 -9.90
CA THR A 43 20.92 6.30 -10.18
C THR A 43 19.69 5.49 -10.61
N PRO A 44 19.77 4.48 -11.51
CA PRO A 44 18.61 3.68 -11.89
C PRO A 44 18.03 2.88 -10.73
N VAL A 45 18.87 2.33 -9.85
CA VAL A 45 18.40 1.53 -8.71
C VAL A 45 17.69 2.39 -7.67
N VAL A 46 18.21 3.58 -7.42
CA VAL A 46 17.68 4.53 -6.42
C VAL A 46 16.48 5.33 -6.95
N THR A 47 16.14 5.21 -8.24
CA THR A 47 14.99 5.91 -8.83
C THR A 47 13.91 4.95 -9.33
N LEU A 48 14.28 3.98 -10.17
CA LEU A 48 13.32 3.08 -10.81
C LEU A 48 12.67 2.10 -9.83
N ILE A 49 13.46 1.52 -8.91
CA ILE A 49 12.92 0.56 -7.93
C ILE A 49 11.94 1.26 -6.97
N PRO A 50 12.26 2.45 -6.41
CA PRO A 50 11.30 3.25 -5.66
C PRO A 50 10.02 3.60 -6.41
N ILE A 51 10.10 3.93 -7.70
CA ILE A 51 8.91 4.23 -8.51
C ILE A 51 8.00 3.00 -8.59
N ILE A 52 8.57 1.82 -8.86
CA ILE A 52 7.80 0.57 -8.91
C ILE A 52 7.20 0.25 -7.54
N ALA A 53 7.97 0.37 -6.46
CA ALA A 53 7.50 0.15 -5.10
C ALA A 53 6.36 1.11 -4.73
N THR A 54 6.44 2.38 -5.14
CA THR A 54 5.37 3.38 -4.96
C THR A 54 4.08 2.92 -5.62
N ILE A 55 4.16 2.38 -6.85
CA ILE A 55 3.00 1.85 -7.56
C ILE A 55 2.42 0.64 -6.82
N CYS A 56 3.26 -0.27 -6.34
CA CYS A 56 2.82 -1.44 -5.56
C CYS A 56 2.11 -1.02 -4.26
N ILE A 57 2.69 -0.08 -3.50
CA ILE A 57 2.10 0.42 -2.25
C ILE A 57 0.77 1.15 -2.54
N GLY A 58 0.74 2.02 -3.55
CA GLY A 58 -0.47 2.75 -3.93
C GLY A 58 -1.59 1.80 -4.38
N TYR A 59 -1.25 0.76 -5.14
CA TYR A 59 -2.19 -0.28 -5.54
C TYR A 59 -2.70 -1.10 -4.36
N SER A 60 -1.81 -1.49 -3.43
CA SER A 60 -2.18 -2.18 -2.18
C SER A 60 -3.13 -1.36 -1.31
N ALA A 61 -2.87 -0.05 -1.18
CA ALA A 61 -3.74 0.85 -0.45
C ALA A 61 -5.14 0.93 -1.08
N ALA A 62 -5.21 0.95 -2.40
CA ALA A 62 -6.48 0.97 -3.10
C ALA A 62 -7.27 -0.34 -2.96
N ILE A 63 -6.60 -1.50 -3.00
CA ILE A 63 -7.26 -2.80 -2.74
C ILE A 63 -7.96 -2.76 -1.37
N LEU A 64 -7.25 -2.30 -0.34
CA LEU A 64 -7.79 -2.22 1.02
C LEU A 64 -8.90 -1.18 1.15
N PHE A 65 -8.74 -0.04 0.49
CA PHE A 65 -9.75 1.01 0.47
C PHE A 65 -11.06 0.49 -0.14
N GLU A 66 -10.97 -0.17 -1.29
CA GLU A 66 -12.14 -0.72 -1.98
C GLU A 66 -12.80 -1.84 -1.15
N ALA A 67 -12.01 -2.75 -0.58
CA ALA A 67 -12.51 -3.80 0.32
C ALA A 67 -13.29 -3.22 1.51
N ARG A 68 -12.76 -2.14 2.11
CA ARG A 68 -13.41 -1.49 3.25
C ARG A 68 -14.65 -0.69 2.85
N SER A 69 -14.58 0.05 1.75
CA SER A 69 -15.69 0.81 1.18
C SER A 69 -16.90 -0.11 0.93
N GLN A 70 -16.66 -1.29 0.34
CA GLN A 70 -17.70 -2.28 0.09
C GLN A 70 -18.28 -2.87 1.38
N ARG A 71 -17.44 -3.23 2.36
CA ARG A 71 -17.91 -3.67 3.68
C ARG A 71 -18.76 -2.61 4.39
N SER A 72 -18.38 -1.33 4.27
CA SER A 72 -19.12 -0.22 4.85
C SER A 72 -20.52 -0.09 4.21
N ARG A 73 -20.62 -0.21 2.89
CA ARG A 73 -21.89 -0.23 2.15
C ARG A 73 -22.78 -1.41 2.57
N ASP A 74 -22.25 -2.63 2.60
CA ASP A 74 -23.02 -3.81 3.03
C ASP A 74 -23.54 -3.67 4.46
N ASN A 75 -22.73 -3.11 5.36
CA ASN A 75 -23.14 -2.84 6.74
C ASN A 75 -24.23 -1.76 6.83
N GLN A 76 -24.19 -0.73 5.96
CA GLN A 76 -25.24 0.29 5.90
C GLN A 76 -26.56 -0.30 5.40
N PHE A 77 -26.54 -1.18 4.39
CA PHE A 77 -27.73 -1.88 3.92
C PHE A 77 -28.31 -2.84 4.98
N ARG A 78 -27.45 -3.53 5.76
CA ARG A 78 -27.92 -4.46 6.81
C ARG A 78 -28.44 -3.79 8.07
N LYS A 79 -27.98 -2.59 8.42
CA LYS A 79 -28.32 -1.94 9.71
C LYS A 79 -29.47 -0.92 9.63
N GLY A 80 -30.06 -0.72 8.45
CA GLY A 80 -30.98 0.39 8.21
C GLY A 80 -30.24 1.74 8.31
N TYR A 81 -30.74 2.76 7.63
CA TYR A 81 -30.10 4.08 7.50
C TYR A 81 -30.02 4.82 8.86
N LYS A 82 -29.11 4.42 9.75
CA LYS A 82 -28.77 5.21 10.94
C LYS A 82 -27.85 6.34 10.51
N ASN A 83 -28.42 7.54 10.42
CA ASN A 83 -27.73 8.82 10.24
C ASN A 83 -26.50 8.91 11.18
N LYS A 84 -25.34 8.51 10.69
CA LYS A 84 -24.04 8.83 11.31
C LYS A 84 -23.35 9.85 10.42
N GLY A 85 -23.82 11.09 10.51
CA GLY A 85 -23.14 12.24 9.94
C GLY A 85 -21.73 12.37 10.52
N GLY A 86 -20.75 12.64 9.64
CA GLY A 86 -19.50 13.31 9.99
C GLY A 86 -18.27 12.46 10.32
N LYS A 87 -18.38 11.28 10.94
CA LYS A 87 -17.19 10.56 11.47
C LYS A 87 -16.60 9.42 10.60
N LEU A 88 -17.24 9.03 9.49
CA LEU A 88 -16.75 7.92 8.67
C LEU A 88 -15.51 8.24 7.83
N LEU A 89 -15.34 9.50 7.38
CA LEU A 89 -14.32 9.84 6.37
C LEU A 89 -12.88 9.80 6.87
N GLN A 90 -12.62 10.11 8.15
CA GLN A 90 -11.24 10.11 8.67
C GLN A 90 -10.72 8.69 8.94
N SER A 91 -11.49 7.85 9.63
CA SER A 91 -11.06 6.48 9.97
C SER A 91 -11.04 5.54 8.76
N ASP A 92 -11.92 5.75 7.77
CA ASP A 92 -12.00 4.88 6.58
C ASP A 92 -10.92 5.17 5.53
N LEU A 93 -10.34 6.37 5.48
CA LEU A 93 -9.19 6.69 4.61
C LEU A 93 -7.83 6.43 5.25
N ILE A 94 -7.65 6.68 6.55
CA ILE A 94 -6.33 6.57 7.20
C ILE A 94 -5.84 5.12 7.24
N PHE A 95 -6.70 4.18 7.58
CA PHE A 95 -6.32 2.76 7.69
C PHE A 95 -5.82 2.13 6.38
N PRO A 96 -6.51 2.24 5.23
CA PRO A 96 -6.01 1.67 3.99
C PRO A 96 -4.73 2.33 3.48
N VAL A 97 -4.35 3.51 4.00
CA VAL A 97 -3.05 4.15 3.74
C VAL A 97 -1.98 3.61 4.69
N VAL A 98 -2.23 3.72 6.00
CA VAL A 98 -1.23 3.42 7.03
C VAL A 98 -0.86 1.94 7.03
N LEU A 99 -1.82 1.04 6.78
CA LEU A 99 -1.59 -0.39 6.87
C LEU A 99 -0.58 -0.89 5.80
N PRO A 100 -0.74 -0.61 4.49
CA PRO A 100 0.28 -0.94 3.48
C PRO A 100 1.65 -0.35 3.79
N LEU A 101 1.72 0.92 4.22
CA LEU A 101 2.99 1.57 4.53
C LEU A 101 3.70 0.88 5.71
N THR A 102 2.94 0.53 6.75
CA THR A 102 3.47 -0.18 7.91
C THR A 102 3.96 -1.57 7.53
N ILE A 103 3.16 -2.33 6.76
CA ILE A 103 3.54 -3.66 6.28
C ILE A 103 4.80 -3.58 5.41
N PHE A 104 4.84 -2.62 4.49
CA PHE A 104 6.00 -2.39 3.63
C PHE A 104 7.24 -2.09 4.47
N GLY A 105 7.15 -1.16 5.43
CA GLY A 105 8.27 -0.81 6.31
C GLY A 105 8.77 -2.00 7.14
N VAL A 106 7.87 -2.80 7.71
CA VAL A 106 8.26 -3.99 8.49
C VAL A 106 8.96 -5.03 7.61
N ILE A 107 8.39 -5.36 6.44
CA ILE A 107 9.01 -6.34 5.53
C ILE A 107 10.34 -5.81 5.01
N TYR A 108 10.42 -4.51 4.69
CA TYR A 108 11.65 -3.86 4.26
C TYR A 108 12.75 -4.00 5.32
N LEU A 109 12.47 -3.62 6.56
CA LEU A 109 13.47 -3.67 7.64
C LEU A 109 13.97 -5.09 7.90
N ILE A 110 13.07 -6.08 7.91
CA ILE A 110 13.44 -7.49 8.08
C ILE A 110 14.30 -7.96 6.91
N ALA A 111 13.85 -7.72 5.67
CA ALA A 111 14.57 -8.15 4.47
C ALA A 111 15.93 -7.45 4.35
N PHE A 112 16.01 -6.16 4.70
CA PHE A 112 17.26 -5.40 4.68
C PHE A 112 18.24 -5.89 5.74
N ALA A 113 17.77 -6.12 6.97
CA ALA A 113 18.59 -6.65 8.06
C ALA A 113 19.16 -8.04 7.74
N ILE A 114 18.40 -8.89 7.04
CA ILE A 114 18.91 -10.17 6.56
C ILE A 114 19.90 -9.95 5.41
N ALA A 115 19.54 -9.14 4.42
CA ALA A 115 20.33 -9.01 3.20
C ALA A 115 21.64 -8.24 3.40
N ILE A 116 21.76 -7.36 4.41
CA ILE A 116 23.02 -6.68 4.72
C ILE A 116 24.09 -7.63 5.27
N SER A 117 23.67 -8.73 5.90
CA SER A 117 24.59 -9.76 6.40
C SER A 117 25.19 -10.64 5.30
N ALA A 118 24.58 -10.63 4.10
CA ALA A 118 24.89 -11.56 3.01
C ALA A 118 25.47 -10.89 1.76
N GLY A 119 25.45 -9.56 1.65
CA GLY A 119 25.79 -8.88 0.39
C GLY A 119 26.18 -7.41 0.53
N THR A 120 26.32 -6.74 -0.61
CA THR A 120 26.64 -5.31 -0.67
C THR A 120 25.40 -4.45 -0.39
N PRO A 121 25.55 -3.22 0.15
CA PRO A 121 24.42 -2.34 0.47
C PRO A 121 23.45 -2.13 -0.69
N MET A 122 23.96 -2.09 -1.93
CA MET A 122 23.15 -2.01 -3.15
C MET A 122 22.26 -3.24 -3.35
N VAL A 123 22.82 -4.45 -3.21
CA VAL A 123 22.08 -5.70 -3.36
C VAL A 123 21.07 -5.85 -2.21
N SER A 124 21.46 -5.49 -0.99
CA SER A 124 20.59 -5.54 0.18
C SER A 124 19.40 -4.60 0.05
N PHE A 125 19.64 -3.36 -0.43
CA PHE A 125 18.58 -2.40 -0.73
C PHE A 125 17.61 -2.93 -1.78
N LEU A 126 18.14 -3.47 -2.89
CA LEU A 126 17.35 -3.98 -3.99
C LEU A 126 16.49 -5.18 -3.58
N ILE A 127 17.05 -6.12 -2.81
CA ILE A 127 16.31 -7.27 -2.27
C ILE A 127 15.22 -6.78 -1.32
N ALA A 128 15.56 -5.89 -0.38
CA ALA A 128 14.61 -5.42 0.62
C ALA A 128 13.42 -4.69 0.00
N GLU A 129 13.67 -3.78 -0.94
CA GLU A 129 12.64 -2.96 -1.57
C GLU A 129 11.69 -3.80 -2.44
N ASN A 130 12.24 -4.70 -3.26
CA ASN A 130 11.41 -5.61 -4.07
C ASN A 130 10.63 -6.60 -3.20
N SER A 131 11.25 -7.17 -2.16
CA SER A 131 10.57 -8.09 -1.24
C SER A 131 9.44 -7.39 -0.50
N ALA A 132 9.64 -6.15 -0.05
CA ALA A 132 8.62 -5.34 0.60
C ALA A 132 7.48 -4.99 -0.37
N ALA A 133 7.78 -4.62 -1.62
CA ALA A 133 6.79 -4.30 -2.64
C ALA A 133 5.91 -5.51 -2.99
N ILE A 134 6.51 -6.70 -3.15
CA ILE A 134 5.77 -7.94 -3.40
C ILE A 134 4.98 -8.35 -2.15
N GLY A 135 5.62 -8.29 -0.98
CA GLY A 135 5.01 -8.66 0.28
C GLY A 135 3.77 -7.83 0.62
N VAL A 136 3.84 -6.50 0.44
CA VAL A 136 2.69 -5.62 0.69
C VAL A 136 1.53 -5.92 -0.26
N LEU A 137 1.79 -6.25 -1.53
CA LEU A 137 0.76 -6.65 -2.50
C LEU A 137 0.07 -7.94 -2.08
N ILE A 138 0.84 -8.96 -1.70
CA ILE A 138 0.28 -10.25 -1.25
C ILE A 138 -0.57 -10.04 0.00
N VAL A 139 -0.05 -9.33 1.00
CA VAL A 139 -0.76 -9.10 2.27
C VAL A 139 -2.02 -8.27 2.03
N ALA A 140 -1.95 -7.20 1.23
CA ALA A 140 -3.12 -6.38 0.90
C ALA A 140 -4.21 -7.20 0.20
N ASN A 141 -3.83 -8.10 -0.71
CA ASN A 141 -4.78 -8.97 -1.39
C ASN A 141 -5.43 -9.98 -0.42
N LEU A 142 -4.63 -10.63 0.45
CA LEU A 142 -5.14 -11.55 1.47
C LEU A 142 -6.07 -10.86 2.47
N LEU A 143 -5.71 -9.66 2.92
CA LEU A 143 -6.53 -8.86 3.83
C LEU A 143 -7.80 -8.36 3.14
N GLY A 144 -7.72 -7.94 1.88
CA GLY A 144 -8.88 -7.56 1.08
C GLY A 144 -9.92 -8.69 1.03
N ILE A 145 -9.47 -9.93 0.83
CA ILE A 145 -10.33 -11.13 0.87
C ILE A 145 -10.99 -11.32 2.24
N ARG A 146 -10.23 -11.17 3.34
CA ARG A 146 -10.76 -11.34 4.70
C ARG A 146 -11.72 -10.24 5.13
N ILE A 147 -11.46 -9.00 4.71
CA ILE A 147 -12.27 -7.83 5.08
C ILE A 147 -13.63 -7.88 4.37
N ALA A 148 -13.68 -8.37 3.13
CA ALA A 148 -14.88 -8.38 2.32
C ALA A 148 -15.12 -9.75 1.63
N PRO A 149 -15.51 -10.80 2.40
CA PRO A 149 -15.65 -12.16 1.88
C PRO A 149 -16.85 -12.34 0.94
N ASN A 150 -17.93 -11.57 1.13
CA ASN A 150 -19.20 -11.69 0.38
C ASN A 150 -19.31 -10.77 -0.84
N VAL A 151 -18.21 -10.11 -1.21
CA VAL A 151 -18.19 -9.24 -2.39
C VAL A 151 -18.40 -10.12 -3.62
N LYS A 152 -19.43 -9.81 -4.41
CA LYS A 152 -19.64 -10.44 -5.71
C LYS A 152 -18.47 -10.09 -6.63
N ARG A 153 -17.56 -11.06 -6.78
CA ARG A 153 -16.43 -11.05 -7.71
C ARG A 153 -16.98 -11.43 -9.09
N TYR A 154 -17.38 -10.43 -9.88
CA TYR A 154 -17.75 -10.60 -11.29
C TYR A 154 -16.61 -10.08 -12.16
#